data_AF-A0A967LST3-F1
#
_entry.id   AF-A0A967LST3-F1
#
_cell.length_a   1.000
_cell.length_b   1.000
_cell.length_c   1.000
_cell.angle_alpha   90.00
_cell.angle_beta   90.00
_cell.angle_gamma   90.00
#
_symmetry.space_group_name_H-M   'P 1'
#
loop_
_entity.id
_entity.type
_entity.pdbx_description
1 polymer ?
#
loop_
_entity_poly.entity_id
_entity_poly.type
_entity_poly.pdbx_seq_one_letter_code
_entity_poly.pdbx_strand_id
1 'polypeptide(L)'
;VLSSQPLGEYLPIEETTMGRTILQFDKDDLDAAGVPKFDFLGLGGLTVVHKAFDAIEARTGRKLELYDLPVDDQKTYEMIGRGETLGTFQIESRAQ
;
A
#
# COMPACT_ATOMS: atom_id res chain seq x y z
N VAL A 1 -4.54 -15.16 3.26
CA VAL A 1 -5.73 -15.66 3.99
C VAL A 1 -5.39 -15.83 5.46
N LEU A 2 -6.40 -15.80 6.34
CA LEU A 2 -6.25 -16.13 7.76
C LEU A 2 -7.33 -17.15 8.15
N SER A 3 -6.98 -18.12 8.98
CA SER A 3 -7.89 -19.16 9.46
C SER A 3 -7.74 -19.40 10.96
N SER A 4 -8.81 -19.89 11.58
CA SER A 4 -8.84 -20.33 12.98
C SER A 4 -8.23 -21.72 13.17
N GLN A 5 -8.11 -22.51 12.10
CA GLN A 5 -7.49 -23.84 12.08
C GLN A 5 -6.24 -23.82 11.18
N PRO A 6 -5.28 -24.74 11.38
CA PRO A 6 -4.13 -24.85 10.51
C PRO A 6 -4.56 -25.05 9.04
N LEU A 7 -4.13 -24.14 8.16
CA LEU A 7 -4.54 -24.13 6.75
C LEU A 7 -4.25 -25.46 6.03
N GLY A 8 -3.17 -26.15 6.42
CA GLY A 8 -2.76 -27.41 5.80
C GLY A 8 -3.66 -28.61 6.10
N GLU A 9 -4.62 -28.49 7.03
CA GLU A 9 -5.58 -29.57 7.33
C GLU A 9 -6.66 -29.69 6.25
N TYR A 10 -6.96 -28.61 5.52
CA TYR A 10 -8.08 -28.57 4.58
C TYR A 10 -7.78 -27.79 3.29
N LEU A 11 -6.59 -27.20 3.15
CA LEU A 11 -6.12 -26.58 1.91
C LEU A 11 -4.71 -27.07 1.54
N PRO A 12 -4.43 -27.29 0.25
CA PRO A 12 -3.09 -27.64 -0.21
C PRO A 12 -2.13 -26.46 -0.10
N ILE A 13 -0.99 -26.71 0.56
CA ILE A 13 0.09 -25.75 0.80
C ILE A 13 1.37 -26.22 0.11
N GLU A 14 2.12 -25.29 -0.47
CA GLU A 14 3.43 -25.56 -1.08
C GLU A 14 4.48 -24.54 -0.63
N GLU A 15 5.73 -24.99 -0.47
CA GLU A 15 6.88 -24.11 -0.32
C GLU A 15 7.43 -23.70 -1.70
N THR A 16 7.52 -22.39 -1.91
CA THR A 16 8.15 -21.82 -3.09
C THR A 16 9.67 -21.89 -3.01
N THR A 17 10.34 -21.81 -4.16
CA THR A 17 11.81 -21.73 -4.26
C THR A 17 12.43 -20.54 -3.53
N MET A 18 11.62 -19.51 -3.19
CA MET A 18 12.04 -18.34 -2.43
C MET A 18 11.84 -18.48 -0.90
N GLY A 19 11.57 -19.70 -0.40
CA GLY A 19 11.38 -19.95 1.03
C GLY A 19 10.10 -19.32 1.60
N ARG A 20 9.10 -19.07 0.74
CA ARG A 20 7.77 -18.59 1.14
C ARG A 20 6.74 -19.69 0.94
N THR A 21 5.69 -19.66 1.72
CA THR A 21 4.58 -20.60 1.62
C THR A 21 3.45 -20.01 0.77
N ILE A 22 2.90 -20.80 -0.13
CA ILE A 22 1.73 -20.44 -0.95
C ILE A 22 0.61 -21.46 -0.77
N LEU A 23 -0.62 -21.04 -1.05
CA LEU A 23 -1.75 -21.94 -1.27
C LEU A 23 -1.84 -22.25 -2.75
N GLN A 24 -2.15 -23.50 -3.10
CA GLN A 24 -2.30 -23.88 -4.50
C GLN A 24 -3.66 -23.45 -5.09
N PHE A 25 -4.63 -23.17 -4.23
CA PHE A 25 -5.96 -22.68 -4.61
C PHE A 25 -5.91 -21.21 -4.99
N ASP A 26 -6.67 -20.86 -6.03
CA ASP A 26 -6.77 -19.48 -6.47
C ASP A 26 -7.81 -18.68 -5.66
N LYS A 27 -8.08 -17.45 -6.09
CA LYS A 27 -9.02 -16.55 -5.41
C LYS A 27 -10.44 -17.13 -5.35
N ASP A 28 -10.91 -17.73 -6.43
CA ASP A 28 -12.29 -18.17 -6.57
C ASP A 28 -12.52 -19.48 -5.81
N ASP A 29 -11.51 -20.36 -5.78
CA ASP A 29 -11.50 -21.55 -4.93
C ASP A 29 -11.60 -21.19 -3.44
N LEU A 30 -10.83 -20.20 -2.99
CA LEU A 30 -10.84 -19.75 -1.60
C LEU A 30 -12.15 -19.08 -1.21
N ASP A 31 -12.76 -18.33 -2.13
CA ASP A 31 -14.08 -17.73 -1.94
C ASP A 31 -15.16 -18.83 -1.83
N ALA A 32 -15.09 -19.87 -2.67
CA ALA A 32 -16.00 -21.03 -2.60
C ALA A 32 -15.83 -21.86 -1.32
N ALA A 33 -14.60 -21.97 -0.82
CA ALA A 33 -14.30 -22.63 0.45
C ALA A 33 -14.68 -21.79 1.69
N GLY A 34 -15.17 -20.56 1.51
CA GLY A 34 -15.55 -19.66 2.61
C GLY A 34 -14.36 -19.18 3.45
N VAL A 35 -13.17 -19.12 2.86
CA VAL A 35 -11.93 -18.80 3.57
C VAL A 35 -11.70 -17.28 3.57
N PRO A 36 -11.56 -16.63 4.74
CA PRO A 36 -11.30 -15.20 4.80
C PRO A 36 -9.97 -14.82 4.14
N LYS A 37 -10.05 -13.88 3.19
CA LYS A 37 -8.88 -13.30 2.51
C LYS A 37 -8.61 -11.87 2.95
N PHE A 38 -7.33 -11.55 2.99
CA PHE A 38 -6.82 -10.23 3.33
C PHE A 38 -5.76 -9.89 2.30
N ASP A 39 -5.91 -8.73 1.68
CA ASP A 39 -4.97 -8.23 0.70
C ASP A 39 -4.02 -7.25 1.38
N PHE A 40 -2.74 -7.60 1.39
CA PHE A 40 -1.66 -6.72 1.83
C PHE A 40 -1.01 -6.11 0.59
N LEU A 41 -1.42 -4.88 0.27
CA LEU A 41 -0.92 -4.18 -0.90
C LEU A 41 0.35 -3.40 -0.54
N GLY A 42 1.41 -3.60 -1.32
CA GLY A 42 2.60 -2.75 -1.27
C GLY A 42 2.41 -1.53 -2.17
N LEU A 43 2.12 -0.35 -1.60
CA LEU A 43 1.97 0.89 -2.37
C LEU A 43 3.29 1.66 -2.41
N GLY A 44 3.86 1.81 -3.61
CA GLY A 44 5.09 2.60 -3.81
C GLY A 44 4.95 4.06 -3.36
N GLY A 45 3.76 4.65 -3.51
CA GLY A 45 3.45 6.00 -3.04
C GLY A 45 3.64 6.17 -1.52
N LEU A 46 3.26 5.16 -0.72
CA LEU A 46 3.48 5.19 0.74
C LEU A 46 4.97 5.16 1.08
N THR A 47 5.77 4.37 0.35
CA THR A 47 7.23 4.39 0.50
C THR A 47 7.83 5.74 0.16
N VAL A 48 7.32 6.43 -0.87
CA VAL A 48 7.77 7.78 -1.24
C VAL A 48 7.45 8.78 -0.14
N VAL A 49 6.23 8.75 0.41
CA VAL A 49 5.83 9.62 1.53
C VAL A 49 6.72 9.38 2.75
N HIS A 50 6.97 8.12 3.11
CA HIS A 50 7.84 7.79 4.24
C HIS A 50 9.25 8.37 4.06
N LYS A 51 9.86 8.15 2.89
CA LYS A 51 11.18 8.74 2.57
C LYS A 51 11.18 10.27 2.57
N ALA A 52 10.08 10.90 2.18
CA ALA A 52 9.95 12.35 2.22
C ALA A 52 9.94 12.87 3.67
N PHE A 53 9.22 12.19 4.57
CA PHE A 53 9.21 12.52 6.00
C PHE A 53 10.59 12.33 6.64
N ASP A 54 11.27 11.20 6.37
CA ASP A 54 12.64 10.98 6.83
C ASP A 54 13.58 12.10 6.37
N ALA A 55 13.45 12.54 5.11
CA ALA A 55 14.26 13.61 4.55
C ALA A 55 13.93 14.99 5.14
N ILE A 56 12.69 15.23 5.56
CA ILE A 56 12.28 16.46 6.26
C ILE A 56 12.84 16.45 7.69
N GLU A 57 12.72 15.34 8.40
CA GLU A 57 13.27 15.17 9.75
C GLU A 57 14.78 15.38 9.74
N ALA A 58 15.50 14.75 8.81
CA ALA A 58 16.95 14.91 8.69
C ALA A 58 17.40 16.36 8.42
N ARG A 59 16.58 17.17 7.75
CA ARG A 59 16.92 18.57 7.39
C ARG A 59 16.47 19.60 8.41
N THR A 60 15.36 19.34 9.10
CA THR A 60 14.67 20.34 9.92
C THR A 60 14.60 19.95 11.40
N GLY A 61 14.90 18.69 11.74
CA GLY A 61 14.67 18.10 13.06
C GLY A 61 13.20 17.88 13.39
N ARG A 62 12.27 18.22 12.48
CA ARG A 62 10.83 18.02 12.67
C ARG A 62 10.42 16.66 12.15
N LYS A 63 9.95 15.81 13.05
CA LYS A 63 9.26 14.57 12.71
C LYS A 63 7.82 14.86 12.29
N LEU A 64 7.39 14.25 11.20
CA LEU A 64 6.03 14.36 10.64
C LEU A 64 5.43 12.97 10.47
N GLU A 65 4.15 12.88 10.73
CA GLU A 65 3.31 11.72 10.45
C GLU A 65 2.15 12.14 9.53
N LEU A 66 1.48 11.17 8.90
CA LEU A 66 0.42 11.47 7.91
C LEU A 66 -0.73 12.30 8.49
N TYR A 67 -1.07 12.09 9.76
CA TYR A 67 -2.14 12.83 10.44
C TYR A 67 -1.75 14.26 10.85
N ASP A 68 -0.47 14.63 10.74
CA ASP A 68 -0.01 16.00 10.98
C ASP A 68 -0.26 16.93 9.78
N LEU A 69 -0.59 16.37 8.62
CA LEU A 69 -0.79 17.13 7.40
C LEU A 69 -2.16 17.83 7.41
N PRO A 70 -2.22 19.14 7.13
CA PRO A 70 -3.49 19.85 6.98
C PRO A 70 -4.24 19.33 5.75
N VAL A 71 -5.57 19.25 5.86
CA VAL A 71 -6.45 18.83 4.76
C VAL A 71 -6.81 19.98 3.81
N ASP A 72 -6.51 21.21 4.19
CA ASP A 72 -6.93 22.46 3.55
C ASP A 72 -5.75 23.37 3.15
N ASP A 73 -4.59 22.78 2.84
CA ASP A 73 -3.41 23.55 2.41
C ASP A 73 -3.61 24.21 1.05
N GLN A 74 -3.86 25.53 1.09
CA GLN A 74 -4.09 26.35 -0.10
C GLN A 74 -2.97 26.23 -1.14
N LYS A 75 -1.71 26.12 -0.72
CA LYS A 75 -0.57 26.03 -1.65
C LYS A 75 -0.59 24.73 -2.46
N THR A 76 -0.95 23.63 -1.81
CA THR A 76 -1.14 22.32 -2.46
C THR A 76 -2.25 22.41 -3.50
N TYR A 77 -3.39 23.03 -3.18
CA TYR A 77 -4.48 23.22 -4.14
C TYR A 77 -4.11 24.13 -5.31
N GLU A 78 -3.37 25.21 -5.06
CA GLU A 78 -2.90 26.10 -6.12
C GLU A 78 -1.90 25.40 -7.06
N MET A 79 -0.98 24.59 -6.53
CA MET A 79 -0.07 23.76 -7.31
C MET A 79 -0.85 22.80 -8.24
N ILE A 80 -1.83 22.09 -7.67
CA ILE A 80 -2.69 21.18 -8.44
C ILE A 80 -3.51 21.96 -9.50
N GLY A 81 -4.08 23.11 -9.14
CA GLY A 81 -4.88 23.94 -10.05
C GLY A 81 -4.08 24.54 -11.21
N ARG A 82 -2.76 24.70 -11.07
CA ARG A 82 -1.84 25.05 -12.16
C ARG A 82 -1.42 23.85 -13.03
N GLY A 83 -1.82 22.63 -12.68
CA GLY A 83 -1.42 21.41 -13.35
C GLY A 83 0.01 20.96 -13.04
N GLU A 84 0.61 21.44 -11.95
CA GLU A 84 1.96 21.07 -11.51
C GLU A 84 1.95 19.72 -10.77
N THR A 85 1.47 18.66 -11.44
CA THR A 85 1.15 17.36 -10.80
C THR A 85 2.15 16.24 -11.12
N LEU A 86 3.28 16.56 -11.75
CA LEU A 86 4.35 15.57 -12.00
C LEU A 86 4.83 14.95 -10.68
N GLY A 87 4.87 13.62 -10.58
CA GLY A 87 5.23 12.91 -9.36
C GLY A 87 4.16 12.91 -8.25
N THR A 88 2.96 13.40 -8.50
CA THR A 88 1.84 13.33 -7.54
C THR A 88 0.96 12.10 -7.81
N PHE A 89 0.70 11.33 -6.76
CA PHE A 89 -0.03 10.06 -6.88
C PHE A 89 -1.44 10.27 -7.47
N GLN A 90 -1.87 9.38 -8.36
CA GLN A 90 -3.16 9.37 -9.07
C GLN A 90 -3.45 10.49 -10.07
N ILE A 91 -2.73 11.61 -10.06
CA ILE A 91 -3.03 12.78 -10.91
C ILE A 91 -1.82 13.24 -11.75
N GLU A 92 -0.83 12.38 -11.95
CA GLU A 92 0.38 12.66 -12.72
C GLU A 92 0.16 12.65 -14.24
N SER A 93 -0.87 11.95 -14.74
CA SER A 93 -1.08 11.82 -16.18
C SER A 93 -1.48 13.16 -16.81
N ARG A 94 -0.83 13.51 -17.93
CA ARG A 94 -1.14 14.73 -18.70
C ARG A 94 -2.56 14.75 -19.31
N ALA A 95 -3.23 13.60 -19.35
CA ALA A 95 -4.58 13.47 -19.90
C ALA A 95 -5.67 13.57 -18.83
N GLN A 96 -5.32 13.73 -17.56
CA GLN A 96 -6.25 13.92 -16.44
C GLN A 96 -6.55 15.40 -16.21
#